data_AF-A0A5N6NLJ7-F1
#
_entry.id   AF-A0A5N6NLJ7-F1
#
_cell.length_a   1.000
_cell.length_b   1.000
_cell.length_c   1.000
_cell.angle_alpha   90.00
_cell.angle_beta   90.00
_cell.angle_gamma   90.00
#
_symmetry.space_group_name_H-M   'P 1'
#
loop_
_entity.id
_entity.type
_entity.pdbx_description
1 polymer ?
#
loop_
_entity_poly.entity_id
_entity_poly.type
_entity_poly.pdbx_seq_one_letter_code
_entity_poly.pdbx_strand_id
1 'polypeptide(L)'
;MYKRKKETDEVNDDVTKNGPPAKMLWYFPIIPRLKRLFSNENEAKLLRWHKDGRINDGKLRHVADSPQWRNIDHKYPEFGDEIRNIRFGLSSDGINPFGNMSSCHSTWPVLLCNYNLPPWLYMKRKYIMMTLLIQGPKQPGNDIDVYLAPLIDDLKTLWASGYSTKGKKACPVCEDETHSIWLKNCKKTVYMGHRRFLPAGYSYRKKKDEFDGNIEHRTMRKRFDAFSRVENLNIVLGKRTRAKNESIWKKRSIMWDLPYWKHLDVRHCLDVMHIEKNVCDSLLGLLLNIPGKTKDGINVRKDMVDMGIRKELGPVETVNRIYLPPACYTLSKEEKIKFCKCLHDIKVPSNYSANIKRLVSIQDCKLLGMKSHDCHVLMTHMIPIAVRGILPEKIRHTITKLCLFFNMIHSKVIDPESLDTWQKEVILTLCELEMYFPPSFFDVMVHLITHIIGEIKACGPVFLRYMYPFERYMGFLKGYVRNRNKPEGSIVEGYASEEVIEFCTSYLEER
;
A
#
# COMPACT_ATOMS: atom_id res chain seq x y z
N MET A 1 17.45 -7.15 19.66
CA MET A 1 18.29 -6.12 19.00
C MET A 1 19.32 -6.86 18.17
N TYR A 2 19.46 -6.54 16.88
CA TYR A 2 19.98 -7.46 15.86
C TYR A 2 21.42 -7.12 15.42
N LYS A 3 22.42 -8.03 15.38
CA LYS A 3 23.81 -7.70 14.93
C LYS A 3 24.38 -8.75 13.96
N ARG A 4 25.14 -8.30 12.95
CA ARG A 4 25.79 -9.12 11.91
C ARG A 4 27.19 -9.56 12.37
N LYS A 5 27.52 -10.85 12.27
CA LYS A 5 28.88 -11.41 12.54
C LYS A 5 29.82 -11.23 11.35
N LYS A 6 31.13 -11.08 11.64
CA LYS A 6 32.23 -11.48 10.74
C LYS A 6 32.66 -12.88 11.16
N GLU A 7 33.05 -13.69 10.17
CA GLU A 7 33.62 -15.02 10.36
C GLU A 7 34.94 -14.92 11.11
N THR A 8 34.89 -15.13 12.43
CA THR A 8 35.76 -15.99 13.24
C THR A 8 35.32 -15.86 14.70
N ASP A 9 35.34 -16.99 15.39
CA ASP A 9 35.30 -17.15 16.85
C ASP A 9 33.94 -17.21 17.58
N GLU A 10 34.03 -18.00 18.66
CA GLU A 10 33.00 -18.67 19.42
C GLU A 10 31.93 -17.74 20.02
N VAL A 11 30.77 -18.33 20.27
CA VAL A 11 29.52 -17.62 20.62
C VAL A 11 29.60 -17.05 22.03
N ASN A 12 29.53 -15.72 22.12
CA ASN A 12 29.15 -15.01 23.33
C ASN A 12 27.97 -14.09 22.96
N ASP A 13 26.76 -14.45 23.40
CA ASP A 13 25.47 -13.79 23.07
C ASP A 13 25.28 -12.43 23.78
N ASP A 14 26.36 -11.81 24.27
CA ASP A 14 26.31 -10.52 24.93
C ASP A 14 26.28 -9.38 23.91
N VAL A 15 25.10 -8.79 23.74
CA VAL A 15 24.82 -7.68 22.82
C VAL A 15 25.63 -6.43 23.16
N THR A 16 26.25 -6.34 24.34
CA THR A 16 27.02 -5.17 24.78
C THR A 16 28.41 -5.04 24.13
N LYS A 17 29.03 -6.14 23.66
CA LYS A 17 30.44 -6.12 23.17
C LYS A 17 30.61 -5.83 21.68
N ASN A 18 29.62 -6.12 20.85
CA ASN A 18 29.66 -5.82 19.41
C ASN A 18 29.07 -4.42 19.16
N GLY A 19 29.52 -3.65 18.16
CA GLY A 19 28.97 -2.30 17.88
C GLY A 19 27.45 -2.29 17.57
N PRO A 20 26.79 -1.12 17.39
CA PRO A 20 25.35 -1.07 17.12
C PRO A 20 24.95 -1.82 15.82
N PRO A 21 23.71 -2.35 15.74
CA PRO A 21 23.16 -2.94 14.51
C PRO A 21 23.36 -2.04 13.27
N ALA A 22 23.72 -2.61 12.13
CA ALA A 22 23.77 -1.85 10.87
C ALA A 22 22.37 -1.48 10.36
N LYS A 23 21.37 -2.34 10.61
CA LYS A 23 19.96 -2.16 10.21
C LYS A 23 19.06 -2.66 11.33
N MET A 24 17.97 -1.95 11.60
CA MET A 24 16.99 -2.30 12.63
C MET A 24 15.57 -2.30 12.06
N LEU A 25 14.77 -3.25 12.50
CA LEU A 25 13.35 -3.35 12.19
C LEU A 25 12.61 -3.99 13.37
N TRP A 26 11.32 -3.71 13.45
CA TRP A 26 10.39 -4.46 14.29
C TRP A 26 9.57 -5.39 13.40
N TYR A 27 9.38 -6.63 13.82
CA TYR A 27 8.69 -7.64 13.05
C TYR A 27 7.56 -8.25 13.87
N PHE A 28 6.38 -8.31 13.24
CA PHE A 28 5.16 -8.87 13.77
C PHE A 28 4.81 -10.09 12.91
N PRO A 29 5.05 -11.32 13.39
CA PRO A 29 4.81 -12.53 12.62
C PRO A 29 3.35 -12.63 12.15
N ILE A 30 3.12 -13.04 10.91
CA ILE A 30 1.74 -13.11 10.38
C ILE A 30 1.04 -14.44 10.74
N ILE A 31 1.81 -15.52 10.87
CA ILE A 31 1.27 -16.87 11.13
C ILE A 31 0.44 -16.93 12.42
N PRO A 32 0.91 -16.47 13.60
CA PRO A 32 0.09 -16.48 14.81
C PRO A 32 -1.18 -15.65 14.69
N ARG A 33 -1.14 -14.56 13.92
CA ARG A 33 -2.26 -13.64 13.76
C ARG A 33 -3.37 -14.24 12.92
N LEU A 34 -3.01 -14.88 11.81
CA LEU A 34 -3.94 -15.67 11.00
C LEU A 34 -4.58 -16.78 11.82
N LYS A 35 -3.81 -17.49 12.66
CA LYS A 35 -4.38 -18.51 13.54
C LYS A 35 -5.43 -17.96 14.50
N ARG A 36 -5.19 -16.79 15.08
CA ARG A 36 -6.16 -16.11 15.95
C ARG A 36 -7.45 -15.81 15.20
N LEU A 37 -7.35 -15.24 13.99
CA LEU A 37 -8.52 -14.99 13.15
C LEU A 37 -9.30 -16.28 12.84
N PHE A 38 -8.62 -17.37 12.50
CA PHE A 38 -9.29 -18.66 12.25
C PHE A 38 -9.79 -19.39 13.51
N SER A 39 -9.38 -18.96 14.70
CA SER A 39 -9.84 -19.54 15.96
C SER A 39 -11.16 -18.93 16.43
N ASN A 40 -11.49 -17.73 15.95
CA ASN A 40 -12.76 -17.06 16.15
C ASN A 40 -13.70 -17.45 15.00
N GLU A 41 -14.90 -17.92 15.33
CA GLU A 41 -15.86 -18.45 14.37
C GLU A 41 -16.39 -17.35 13.44
N ASN A 42 -16.67 -16.17 13.98
CA ASN A 42 -17.19 -15.05 13.21
C ASN A 42 -16.13 -14.52 12.22
N GLU A 43 -14.89 -14.38 12.67
CA GLU A 43 -13.75 -14.00 11.83
C GLU A 43 -13.47 -15.07 10.76
N ALA A 44 -13.49 -16.35 11.12
CA ALA A 44 -13.30 -17.44 10.16
C ALA A 44 -14.40 -17.46 9.08
N LYS A 45 -15.65 -17.13 9.42
CA LYS A 45 -16.74 -16.95 8.43
C LYS A 45 -16.44 -15.79 7.48
N LEU A 46 -16.01 -14.65 8.01
CA LEU A 46 -15.65 -13.48 7.19
C LEU A 46 -14.47 -13.76 6.24
N LEU A 47 -13.48 -14.55 6.67
CA LEU A 47 -12.34 -14.94 5.85
C LEU A 47 -12.70 -15.86 4.67
N ARG A 48 -13.89 -16.44 4.66
CA ARG A 48 -14.42 -17.25 3.54
C ARG A 48 -15.46 -16.49 2.71
N TRP A 49 -15.77 -15.24 3.07
CA TRP A 49 -16.81 -14.45 2.42
C TRP A 49 -16.64 -14.35 0.90
N HIS A 50 -15.40 -14.22 0.40
CA HIS A 50 -15.13 -14.15 -1.04
C HIS A 50 -15.69 -15.33 -1.86
N LYS A 51 -15.93 -16.48 -1.21
CA LYS A 51 -16.56 -17.67 -1.79
C LYS A 51 -18.00 -17.84 -1.33
N ASP A 52 -18.26 -17.72 -0.02
CA ASP A 52 -19.54 -18.06 0.59
C ASP A 52 -20.60 -16.96 0.43
N GLY A 53 -20.19 -15.69 0.46
CA GLY A 53 -21.09 -14.53 0.57
C GLY A 53 -20.95 -13.50 -0.56
N ARG A 54 -20.04 -13.74 -1.52
CA ARG A 54 -19.85 -12.86 -2.68
C ARG A 54 -20.93 -13.10 -3.72
N ILE A 55 -21.49 -12.00 -4.26
CA ILE A 55 -22.38 -12.04 -5.41
C ILE A 55 -21.56 -12.36 -6.67
N ASN A 56 -21.95 -13.41 -7.39
CA ASN A 56 -21.30 -13.83 -8.62
C ASN A 56 -22.22 -13.62 -9.83
N ASP A 57 -22.43 -12.35 -10.20
CA ASP A 57 -23.32 -11.91 -11.28
C ASP A 57 -22.57 -11.53 -12.57
N GLY A 58 -21.30 -11.94 -12.69
CA GLY A 58 -20.43 -11.58 -13.81
C GLY A 58 -19.85 -10.15 -13.73
N LYS A 59 -20.27 -9.33 -12.77
CA LYS A 59 -19.75 -7.96 -12.58
C LYS A 59 -18.51 -7.95 -11.69
N LEU A 60 -17.66 -6.94 -11.86
CA LEU A 60 -16.52 -6.69 -10.98
C LEU A 60 -16.98 -5.84 -9.78
N ARG A 61 -17.05 -6.46 -8.61
CA ARG A 61 -17.47 -5.86 -7.33
C ARG A 61 -16.37 -5.96 -6.27
N HIS A 62 -15.47 -6.91 -6.47
CA HIS A 62 -14.43 -7.32 -5.56
C HIS A 62 -13.21 -7.84 -6.32
N VAL A 63 -12.03 -7.84 -5.69
CA VAL A 63 -10.80 -8.38 -6.31
C VAL A 63 -10.91 -9.89 -6.60
N ALA A 64 -11.81 -10.60 -5.92
CA ALA A 64 -12.12 -12.00 -6.20
C ALA A 64 -12.92 -12.24 -7.49
N ASP A 65 -13.52 -11.19 -8.08
CA ASP A 65 -14.16 -11.27 -9.40
C ASP A 65 -13.13 -11.20 -10.54
N SER A 66 -11.88 -10.87 -10.22
CA SER A 66 -10.87 -10.54 -11.21
C SER A 66 -10.30 -11.78 -11.92
N PRO A 67 -9.90 -11.65 -13.19
CA PRO A 67 -9.10 -12.65 -13.89
C PRO A 67 -7.85 -13.06 -13.12
N GLN A 68 -7.12 -12.14 -12.47
CA GLN A 68 -5.92 -12.50 -11.71
C GLN A 68 -6.24 -13.51 -10.59
N TRP A 69 -7.35 -13.33 -9.88
CA TRP A 69 -7.79 -14.29 -8.88
C TRP A 69 -8.08 -15.66 -9.51
N ARG A 70 -8.86 -15.68 -10.60
CA ARG A 70 -9.23 -16.91 -11.32
C ARG A 70 -8.02 -17.62 -11.93
N ASN A 71 -7.06 -16.88 -12.48
CA ASN A 71 -5.85 -17.40 -13.11
C ASN A 71 -4.97 -18.11 -12.08
N ILE A 72 -4.85 -17.55 -10.87
CA ILE A 72 -4.14 -18.21 -9.77
C ILE A 72 -4.87 -19.47 -9.34
N ASP A 73 -6.20 -19.45 -9.23
CA ASP A 73 -6.99 -20.64 -8.86
C ASP A 73 -6.84 -21.75 -9.90
N HIS A 74 -6.89 -21.42 -11.20
CA HIS A 74 -6.65 -22.38 -12.27
C HIS A 74 -5.22 -22.92 -12.29
N LYS A 75 -4.23 -22.07 -11.99
CA LYS A 75 -2.82 -22.46 -11.98
C LYS A 75 -2.47 -23.34 -10.77
N TYR A 76 -3.17 -23.13 -9.66
CA TYR A 76 -2.98 -23.82 -8.39
C TYR A 76 -4.33 -24.32 -7.85
N PRO A 77 -4.91 -25.39 -8.43
CA PRO A 77 -6.23 -25.87 -8.05
C PRO A 77 -6.36 -26.19 -6.55
N GLU A 78 -5.36 -26.86 -5.97
CA GLU A 78 -5.33 -27.14 -4.53
C GLU A 78 -5.40 -25.86 -3.67
N PHE A 79 -4.80 -24.76 -4.14
CA PHE A 79 -4.87 -23.48 -3.46
C PHE A 79 -6.24 -22.80 -3.66
N GLY A 80 -6.79 -22.86 -4.87
CA GLY A 80 -8.08 -22.25 -5.22
C GLY A 80 -9.29 -22.95 -4.58
N ASP A 81 -9.24 -24.27 -4.47
CA ASP A 81 -10.32 -25.11 -3.93
C ASP A 81 -10.42 -25.03 -2.40
N GLU A 82 -9.29 -24.80 -1.73
CA GLU A 82 -9.27 -24.56 -0.29
C GLU A 82 -9.70 -23.12 0.04
N ILE A 83 -10.99 -22.97 0.35
CA ILE A 83 -11.66 -21.69 0.63
C ILE A 83 -11.06 -20.91 1.81
N ARG A 84 -10.24 -21.55 2.66
CA ARG A 84 -9.56 -20.90 3.79
C ARG A 84 -8.22 -20.28 3.39
N ASN A 85 -7.74 -20.50 2.17
CA ASN A 85 -6.50 -19.88 1.70
C ASN A 85 -6.65 -18.38 1.53
N ILE A 86 -5.68 -17.64 2.07
CA ILE A 86 -5.73 -16.18 2.17
C ILE A 86 -4.93 -15.54 1.04
N ARG A 87 -5.48 -14.46 0.47
CA ARG A 87 -4.80 -13.59 -0.50
C ARG A 87 -4.58 -12.21 0.13
N PHE A 88 -3.40 -11.65 -0.08
CA PHE A 88 -3.00 -10.37 0.52
C PHE A 88 -2.71 -9.29 -0.51
N GLY A 89 -3.05 -8.05 -0.17
CA GLY A 89 -2.43 -6.85 -0.71
C GLY A 89 -1.32 -6.38 0.23
N LEU A 90 -0.20 -5.94 -0.32
CA LEU A 90 0.94 -5.42 0.44
C LEU A 90 1.16 -3.95 0.08
N SER A 91 1.33 -3.12 1.10
CA SER A 91 1.62 -1.69 0.96
C SER A 91 2.70 -1.25 1.94
N SER A 92 3.56 -0.33 1.52
CA SER A 92 4.56 0.29 2.38
C SER A 92 4.88 1.69 1.90
N ASP A 93 4.98 2.64 2.83
CA ASP A 93 5.39 4.02 2.56
C ASP A 93 6.06 4.62 3.81
N GLY A 94 6.77 5.73 3.62
CA GLY A 94 7.48 6.45 4.66
C GLY A 94 6.58 7.39 5.46
N ILE A 95 6.69 7.32 6.79
CA ILE A 95 6.04 8.25 7.71
C ILE A 95 7.08 9.05 8.48
N ASN A 96 6.85 10.36 8.64
CA ASN A 96 7.52 11.12 9.68
C ASN A 96 6.74 10.96 11.01
N PRO A 97 7.35 10.33 12.05
CA PRO A 97 6.68 10.08 13.33
C PRO A 97 6.48 11.34 14.18
N PHE A 98 7.18 12.44 13.89
CA PHE A 98 7.17 13.65 14.71
C PHE A 98 6.05 14.64 14.36
N GLY A 99 5.29 14.39 13.29
CA GLY A 99 4.23 15.28 12.82
C GLY A 99 4.72 16.60 12.20
N ASN A 100 6.03 16.81 12.13
CA ASN A 100 6.63 17.98 11.49
C ASN A 100 6.74 17.76 9.97
N MET A 101 6.61 18.84 9.18
CA MET A 101 6.83 18.82 7.72
C MET A 101 8.30 18.60 7.31
N SER A 102 9.24 18.54 8.27
CA SER A 102 10.66 18.28 8.01
C SER A 102 10.90 16.84 7.58
N SER A 103 11.81 16.58 6.64
CA SER A 103 12.12 15.23 6.12
C SER A 103 13.24 14.50 6.87
N CYS A 104 13.62 14.96 8.07
CA CYS A 104 14.79 14.43 8.79
C CYS A 104 14.63 12.99 9.28
N HIS A 105 13.41 12.45 9.33
CA HIS A 105 13.13 11.08 9.77
C HIS A 105 12.01 10.44 8.96
N SER A 106 12.27 9.23 8.48
CA SER A 106 11.32 8.41 7.72
C SER A 106 11.32 6.99 8.26
N THR A 107 10.24 6.63 8.93
CA THR A 107 9.94 5.27 9.41
C THR A 107 9.03 4.59 8.40
N TRP A 108 9.24 3.30 8.08
CA TRP A 108 8.47 2.62 7.04
C TRP A 108 7.70 1.42 7.59
N PRO A 109 6.39 1.54 7.85
CA PRO A 109 5.54 0.39 8.09
C PRO A 109 5.35 -0.43 6.80
N VAL A 110 5.29 -1.76 6.94
CA VAL A 110 4.85 -2.69 5.88
C VAL A 110 3.53 -3.28 6.31
N LEU A 111 2.49 -2.98 5.55
CA LEU A 111 1.09 -3.25 5.86
C LEU A 111 0.56 -4.35 4.92
N LEU A 112 -0.20 -5.30 5.48
CA LEU A 112 -0.95 -6.29 4.73
C LEU A 112 -2.45 -6.06 4.90
N CYS A 113 -3.20 -6.07 3.80
CA CYS A 113 -4.66 -6.15 3.82
C CYS A 113 -5.11 -7.53 3.31
N ASN A 114 -6.16 -8.09 3.91
CA ASN A 114 -6.66 -9.41 3.57
C ASN A 114 -7.77 -9.32 2.53
N TYR A 115 -7.49 -9.72 1.29
CA TYR A 115 -8.43 -9.65 0.19
C TYR A 115 -9.55 -10.69 0.24
N ASN A 116 -9.60 -11.59 1.22
CA ASN A 116 -10.71 -12.54 1.34
C ASN A 116 -11.96 -11.94 2.00
N LEU A 117 -11.76 -10.84 2.73
CA LEU A 117 -12.79 -10.20 3.53
C LEU A 117 -13.75 -9.37 2.66
N PRO A 118 -14.96 -9.07 3.16
CA PRO A 118 -15.90 -8.20 2.46
C PRO A 118 -15.36 -6.79 2.17
N PRO A 119 -15.81 -6.13 1.08
CA PRO A 119 -15.42 -4.77 0.70
C PRO A 119 -15.55 -3.72 1.80
N TRP A 120 -16.51 -3.88 2.71
CA TRP A 120 -16.76 -2.94 3.81
C TRP A 120 -15.85 -3.15 5.03
N LEU A 121 -15.10 -4.26 5.09
CA LEU A 121 -14.26 -4.63 6.23
C LEU A 121 -12.77 -4.59 5.94
N TYR A 122 -12.32 -5.09 4.79
CA TYR A 122 -10.90 -5.46 4.65
C TYR A 122 -9.90 -4.29 4.70
N MET A 123 -10.36 -3.05 4.48
CA MET A 123 -9.59 -1.81 4.64
C MET A 123 -9.87 -1.08 5.97
N LYS A 124 -10.60 -1.70 6.89
CA LYS A 124 -10.76 -1.21 8.26
C LYS A 124 -9.49 -1.52 9.05
N ARG A 125 -9.19 -0.66 10.01
CA ARG A 125 -7.97 -0.71 10.82
C ARG A 125 -7.68 -2.10 11.42
N LYS A 126 -8.70 -2.76 11.99
CA LYS A 126 -8.62 -4.12 12.54
C LYS A 126 -8.03 -5.16 11.57
N TYR A 127 -8.28 -4.99 10.28
CA TYR A 127 -7.92 -5.96 9.24
C TYR A 127 -6.67 -5.59 8.43
N ILE A 128 -6.09 -4.41 8.70
CA ILE A 128 -4.78 -4.02 8.17
C ILE A 128 -3.73 -4.42 9.20
N MET A 129 -2.92 -5.41 8.85
CA MET A 129 -1.85 -5.92 9.71
C MET A 129 -0.54 -5.18 9.42
N MET A 130 0.02 -4.49 10.41
CA MET A 130 1.41 -4.06 10.35
C MET A 130 2.31 -5.29 10.57
N THR A 131 3.12 -5.64 9.58
CA THR A 131 4.01 -6.81 9.60
C THR A 131 5.43 -6.43 9.94
N LEU A 132 5.87 -5.27 9.49
CA LEU A 132 7.20 -4.73 9.75
C LEU A 132 7.08 -3.24 10.08
N LEU A 133 7.95 -2.75 10.94
CA LEU A 133 8.23 -1.33 11.12
C LEU A 133 9.73 -1.11 10.95
N ILE A 134 10.13 -0.63 9.78
CA ILE A 134 11.52 -0.35 9.44
C ILE A 134 11.90 0.98 10.10
N GLN A 135 12.96 0.95 10.90
CA GLN A 135 13.39 2.09 11.68
C GLN A 135 14.05 3.16 10.81
N GLY A 136 13.72 4.43 11.07
CA GLY A 136 14.36 5.57 10.44
C GLY A 136 15.80 5.78 10.93
N PRO A 137 16.45 6.90 10.58
CA PRO A 137 15.84 8.11 10.03
C PRO A 137 15.71 8.15 8.50
N LYS A 138 16.33 7.21 7.77
CA LYS A 138 16.36 7.23 6.30
C LYS A 138 15.39 6.20 5.72
N GLN A 139 14.82 6.54 4.57
CA GLN A 139 14.08 5.56 3.76
C GLN A 139 14.96 4.35 3.42
N PRO A 140 14.40 3.13 3.37
CA PRO A 140 15.16 1.91 3.12
C PRO A 140 15.78 1.90 1.72
N GLY A 141 15.17 2.57 0.74
CA GLY A 141 15.67 2.63 -0.63
C GLY A 141 15.89 1.22 -1.22
N ASN A 142 17.11 0.94 -1.69
CA ASN A 142 17.45 -0.36 -2.24
C ASN A 142 17.46 -1.48 -1.19
N ASP A 143 17.61 -1.14 0.09
CA ASP A 143 17.69 -2.11 1.18
C ASP A 143 16.32 -2.66 1.62
N ILE A 144 15.21 -2.17 1.06
CA ILE A 144 13.86 -2.64 1.40
C ILE A 144 13.71 -4.17 1.30
N ASP A 145 14.37 -4.79 0.32
CA ASP A 145 14.34 -6.24 0.12
C ASP A 145 14.93 -7.00 1.33
N VAL A 146 15.94 -6.44 2.00
CA VAL A 146 16.53 -7.02 3.22
C VAL A 146 15.54 -7.00 4.37
N TYR A 147 14.77 -5.92 4.49
CA TYR A 147 13.79 -5.75 5.55
C TYR A 147 12.56 -6.65 5.35
N LEU A 148 12.18 -6.93 4.09
CA LEU A 148 11.01 -7.74 3.76
C LEU A 148 11.24 -9.24 3.97
N ALA A 149 12.48 -9.70 4.08
CA ALA A 149 12.79 -11.13 4.13
C ALA A 149 12.05 -11.94 5.22
N PRO A 150 11.91 -11.48 6.48
CA PRO A 150 11.12 -12.22 7.47
C PRO A 150 9.66 -12.44 7.06
N LEU A 151 9.07 -11.45 6.37
CA LEU A 151 7.71 -11.57 5.83
C LEU A 151 7.67 -12.55 4.65
N ILE A 152 8.64 -12.48 3.74
CA ILE A 152 8.74 -13.42 2.60
C ILE A 152 8.82 -14.86 3.09
N ASP A 153 9.60 -15.12 4.13
CA ASP A 153 9.75 -16.48 4.63
C ASP A 153 8.48 -16.98 5.33
N ASP A 154 7.73 -16.12 6.03
CA ASP A 154 6.38 -16.50 6.51
C ASP A 154 5.44 -16.83 5.36
N LEU A 155 5.46 -16.04 4.28
CA LEU A 155 4.63 -16.29 3.09
C LEU A 155 5.04 -17.59 2.39
N LYS A 156 6.34 -17.91 2.32
CA LYS A 156 6.85 -19.21 1.82
C LYS A 156 6.38 -20.36 2.69
N THR A 157 6.50 -20.25 4.02
CA THR A 157 6.02 -21.29 4.95
C THR A 157 4.52 -21.51 4.79
N LEU A 158 3.73 -20.43 4.75
CA LEU A 158 2.28 -20.51 4.55
C LEU A 158 1.91 -21.15 3.22
N TRP A 159 2.65 -20.84 2.15
CA TRP A 159 2.42 -21.43 0.83
C TRP A 159 2.79 -22.92 0.76
N ALA A 160 3.92 -23.32 1.35
CA ALA A 160 4.47 -24.67 1.18
C ALA A 160 3.79 -25.72 2.07
N SER A 161 3.50 -25.40 3.33
CA SER A 161 3.01 -26.39 4.31
C SER A 161 1.61 -26.12 4.82
N GLY A 162 1.02 -24.97 4.47
CA GLY A 162 -0.09 -24.40 5.23
C GLY A 162 0.28 -24.24 6.72
N TYR A 163 -0.70 -23.92 7.57
CA TYR A 163 -0.49 -24.00 9.01
C TYR A 163 -1.74 -24.49 9.73
N SER A 164 -1.63 -25.63 10.40
CA SER A 164 -2.72 -26.14 11.23
C SER A 164 -2.92 -25.29 12.51
N THR A 165 -4.17 -24.86 12.73
CA THR A 165 -4.61 -24.21 13.98
C THR A 165 -4.92 -25.21 15.10
N LYS A 166 -5.00 -26.52 14.78
CA LYS A 166 -5.37 -27.60 15.71
C LYS A 166 -4.46 -28.83 15.54
N GLY A 167 -4.53 -29.77 16.47
CA GLY A 167 -3.77 -31.03 16.40
C GLY A 167 -2.29 -30.90 16.76
N LYS A 168 -1.49 -31.91 16.44
CA LYS A 168 -0.19 -32.13 17.11
C LYS A 168 0.86 -31.00 16.96
N LYS A 169 0.75 -30.15 15.94
CA LYS A 169 1.70 -29.07 15.62
C LYS A 169 1.08 -27.68 15.59
N ALA A 170 0.13 -27.39 16.49
CA ALA A 170 -0.58 -26.12 16.47
C ALA A 170 0.19 -24.90 17.02
N CYS A 171 1.37 -25.04 17.63
CA CYS A 171 2.10 -23.89 18.18
C CYS A 171 2.94 -23.20 17.09
N PRO A 172 2.71 -21.90 16.78
CA PRO A 172 3.48 -21.16 15.76
C PRO A 172 4.90 -20.78 16.19
N VAL A 173 5.24 -20.93 17.46
CA VAL A 173 6.59 -20.63 17.99
C VAL A 173 7.46 -21.88 18.03
N CYS A 174 6.87 -23.01 18.44
CA CYS A 174 7.59 -24.29 18.51
C CYS A 174 7.61 -25.03 17.17
N GLU A 175 6.68 -24.74 16.26
CA GLU A 175 6.59 -25.35 14.91
C GLU A 175 6.70 -26.88 14.95
N ASP A 176 7.71 -27.45 14.29
CA ASP A 176 8.00 -28.88 14.24
C ASP A 176 8.42 -29.45 15.60
N GLU A 177 8.98 -28.63 16.50
CA GLU A 177 9.28 -28.98 17.90
C GLU A 177 8.08 -28.85 18.85
N THR A 178 6.86 -28.62 18.35
CA THR A 178 5.65 -28.58 19.20
C THR A 178 5.44 -29.93 19.88
N HIS A 179 5.56 -29.96 21.21
CA HIS A 179 5.27 -31.17 21.99
C HIS A 179 3.78 -31.27 22.29
N SER A 180 3.15 -32.32 21.79
CA SER A 180 1.72 -32.59 22.01
C SER A 180 1.47 -34.07 22.28
N ILE A 181 0.42 -34.34 23.06
CA ILE A 181 0.01 -35.68 23.47
C ILE A 181 -1.49 -35.83 23.21
N TRP A 182 -1.92 -36.98 22.70
CA TRP A 182 -3.33 -37.34 22.62
C TRP A 182 -3.75 -38.07 23.89
N LEU A 183 -4.65 -37.48 24.67
CA LEU A 183 -5.23 -38.13 25.84
C LEU A 183 -6.35 -39.06 25.39
N LYS A 184 -6.09 -40.38 25.39
CA LYS A 184 -7.00 -41.41 24.88
C LYS A 184 -8.40 -41.35 25.50
N ASN A 185 -8.49 -41.21 26.82
CA ASN A 185 -9.77 -41.22 27.55
C ASN A 185 -10.56 -39.91 27.37
N CYS A 186 -9.86 -38.77 27.41
CA CYS A 186 -10.49 -37.46 27.22
C CYS A 186 -10.72 -37.09 25.74
N LYS A 187 -10.24 -37.93 24.81
CA LYS A 187 -10.30 -37.71 23.36
C LYS A 187 -9.88 -36.29 22.94
N LYS A 188 -8.77 -35.79 23.50
CA LYS A 188 -8.25 -34.45 23.20
C LYS A 188 -6.74 -34.43 23.02
N THR A 189 -6.27 -33.57 22.12
CA THR A 189 -4.84 -33.22 22.01
C THR A 189 -4.53 -32.16 23.04
N VAL A 190 -3.51 -32.38 23.88
CA VAL A 190 -2.98 -31.40 24.83
C VAL A 190 -1.54 -31.07 24.48
N TYR A 191 -1.12 -29.84 24.76
CA TYR A 191 0.25 -29.38 24.58
C TYR A 191 0.91 -29.32 25.95
N MET A 192 1.87 -30.22 26.20
CA MET A 192 2.58 -30.36 27.47
C MET A 192 4.08 -30.14 27.24
N GLY A 193 4.94 -30.53 28.20
CA GLY A 193 6.39 -30.36 28.05
C GLY A 193 6.89 -28.94 28.33
N HIS A 194 6.12 -28.11 29.04
CA HIS A 194 6.50 -26.74 29.42
C HIS A 194 7.79 -26.69 30.28
N ARG A 195 8.16 -27.81 30.92
CA ARG A 195 9.39 -27.91 31.73
C ARG A 195 10.66 -27.61 30.92
N ARG A 196 10.64 -27.75 29.58
CA ARG A 196 11.76 -27.41 28.70
C ARG A 196 12.15 -25.92 28.73
N PHE A 197 11.23 -25.06 29.16
CA PHE A 197 11.46 -23.62 29.30
C PHE A 197 12.09 -23.23 30.64
N LEU A 198 12.21 -24.16 31.60
CA LEU A 198 12.86 -23.94 32.88
C LEU A 198 14.40 -24.08 32.75
N PRO A 199 15.22 -23.46 33.60
CA PRO A 199 16.67 -23.68 33.63
C PRO A 199 17.03 -25.16 33.82
N ALA A 200 18.16 -25.62 33.27
CA ALA A 200 18.54 -27.03 33.24
C ALA A 200 18.62 -27.70 34.63
N GLY A 201 18.95 -26.95 35.67
CA GLY A 201 19.02 -27.44 37.06
C GLY A 201 17.72 -27.34 37.85
N TYR A 202 16.64 -26.82 37.28
CA TYR A 202 15.40 -26.56 38.02
C TYR A 202 14.73 -27.88 38.47
N SER A 203 14.31 -27.95 39.73
CA SER A 203 13.83 -29.19 40.36
C SER A 203 12.65 -29.84 39.62
N TYR A 204 11.74 -29.05 39.04
CA TYR A 204 10.58 -29.58 38.31
C TYR A 204 10.96 -30.40 37.08
N ARG A 205 12.14 -30.17 36.48
CA ARG A 205 12.62 -30.99 35.35
C ARG A 205 12.84 -32.45 35.73
N LYS A 206 13.12 -32.75 37.01
CA LYS A 206 13.34 -34.11 37.53
C LYS A 206 12.06 -34.79 38.05
N LYS A 207 10.98 -34.02 38.27
CA LYS A 207 9.70 -34.50 38.78
C LYS A 207 8.90 -35.20 37.67
N LYS A 208 8.97 -36.54 37.61
CA LYS A 208 8.31 -37.33 36.57
C LYS A 208 6.82 -37.57 36.88
N ASP A 209 6.49 -37.89 38.13
CA ASP A 209 5.18 -38.41 38.53
C ASP A 209 4.13 -37.28 38.57
N GLU A 210 4.55 -36.06 38.91
CA GLU A 210 3.68 -34.87 38.92
C GLU A 210 3.44 -34.27 37.52
N PHE A 211 4.09 -34.80 36.47
CA PHE A 211 4.02 -34.25 35.11
C PHE A 211 3.66 -35.32 34.06
N ASP A 212 4.55 -35.61 33.12
CA ASP A 212 4.29 -36.46 31.94
C ASP A 212 5.04 -37.81 32.00
N GLY A 213 5.46 -38.22 33.20
CA GLY A 213 6.15 -39.50 33.45
C GLY A 213 7.62 -39.51 33.03
N ASN A 214 8.15 -38.41 32.50
CA ASN A 214 9.53 -38.33 32.00
C ASN A 214 10.38 -37.32 32.80
N ILE A 215 11.70 -37.41 32.67
CA ILE A 215 12.63 -36.35 33.10
C ILE A 215 12.86 -35.42 31.90
N GLU A 216 12.75 -34.11 32.10
CA GLU A 216 12.86 -33.12 31.03
C GLU A 216 14.31 -32.65 30.80
N HIS A 217 14.96 -33.27 29.82
CA HIS A 217 16.32 -32.92 29.40
C HIS A 217 16.36 -31.92 28.24
N ARG A 218 15.24 -31.68 27.55
CA ARG A 218 15.21 -30.82 26.36
C ARG A 218 15.37 -29.36 26.75
N THR A 219 15.90 -28.57 25.83
CA THR A 219 16.08 -27.13 25.98
C THR A 219 14.98 -26.36 25.24
N MET A 220 14.80 -25.10 25.62
CA MET A 220 13.95 -24.18 24.88
C MET A 220 14.53 -24.02 23.47
N ARG A 221 13.66 -24.10 22.44
CA ARG A 221 14.03 -23.73 21.07
C ARG A 221 14.63 -22.33 21.12
N LYS A 222 15.85 -22.12 20.60
CA LYS A 222 16.40 -20.76 20.51
C LYS A 222 15.39 -19.91 19.74
N ARG A 223 15.01 -18.74 20.28
CA ARG A 223 14.04 -17.87 19.61
C ARG A 223 14.55 -17.63 18.19
N PHE A 224 13.63 -17.76 17.24
CA PHE A 224 13.93 -17.49 15.86
C PHE A 224 14.48 -16.06 15.73
N ASP A 225 15.70 -15.96 15.23
CA ASP A 225 16.41 -14.72 15.06
C ASP A 225 16.30 -14.29 13.60
N ALA A 226 15.57 -13.19 13.32
CA ALA A 226 15.22 -12.73 11.97
C ALA A 226 16.40 -12.72 10.98
N PHE A 227 17.58 -12.43 11.52
CA PHE A 227 18.92 -12.74 11.05
C PHE A 227 19.23 -14.03 10.33
N SER A 228 19.08 -15.13 11.07
CA SER A 228 19.45 -16.48 10.65
C SER A 228 18.72 -16.90 9.37
N ARG A 229 17.54 -16.32 9.09
CA ARG A 229 16.80 -16.48 7.83
C ARG A 229 17.46 -15.80 6.63
N VAL A 230 18.24 -14.74 6.85
CA VAL A 230 18.81 -13.91 5.78
C VAL A 230 20.33 -13.96 5.71
N GLU A 231 21.00 -14.61 6.66
CA GLU A 231 22.46 -14.74 6.73
C GLU A 231 23.03 -15.42 5.47
N ASN A 232 22.28 -16.35 4.89
CA ASN A 232 22.66 -17.10 3.68
C ASN A 232 22.03 -16.57 2.38
N LEU A 233 21.29 -15.46 2.42
CA LEU A 233 20.74 -14.86 1.21
C LEU A 233 21.86 -14.11 0.47
N ASN A 234 22.32 -14.69 -0.64
CA ASN A 234 23.24 -14.04 -1.58
C ASN A 234 22.51 -12.91 -2.34
N ILE A 235 22.29 -11.78 -1.66
CA ILE A 235 21.80 -10.55 -2.28
C ILE A 235 22.99 -9.64 -2.49
N VAL A 236 23.32 -9.36 -3.76
CA VAL A 236 24.31 -8.33 -4.11
C VAL A 236 23.72 -6.97 -3.75
N LEU A 237 24.10 -6.44 -2.59
CA LEU A 237 23.69 -5.14 -2.07
C LEU A 237 24.77 -4.09 -2.37
N GLY A 238 24.34 -2.94 -2.89
CA GLY A 238 25.19 -1.76 -2.98
C GLY A 238 24.70 -0.76 -4.03
N LYS A 239 24.90 0.54 -3.75
CA LYS A 239 24.98 1.56 -4.81
C LYS A 239 26.32 1.37 -5.53
N ARG A 240 26.41 0.44 -6.47
CA ARG A 240 27.58 0.39 -7.37
C ARG A 240 27.21 1.03 -8.69
N THR A 241 27.40 2.35 -8.70
CA THR A 241 27.55 3.19 -9.88
C THR A 241 26.30 3.26 -10.78
N ARG A 242 26.11 4.38 -11.50
CA ARG A 242 25.23 4.34 -12.68
C ARG A 242 25.89 3.38 -13.67
N ALA A 243 25.52 2.11 -13.64
CA ALA A 243 25.81 1.24 -14.76
C ALA A 243 25.13 1.89 -15.98
N LYS A 244 25.90 2.13 -17.06
CA LYS A 244 25.37 2.39 -18.40
C LYS A 244 24.71 1.10 -18.92
N ASN A 245 23.71 0.59 -18.20
CA ASN A 245 22.89 -0.50 -18.68
C ASN A 245 21.63 0.13 -19.26
N GLU A 246 21.35 -0.18 -20.53
CA GLU A 246 20.09 0.14 -21.22
C GLU A 246 18.88 -0.59 -20.63
N SER A 247 19.10 -1.45 -19.62
CA SER A 247 18.04 -2.10 -18.85
C SER A 247 17.24 -1.09 -18.03
N ILE A 248 15.92 -1.09 -18.23
CA ILE A 248 14.95 -0.36 -17.39
C ILE A 248 14.94 -0.88 -15.93
N TRP A 249 15.45 -2.09 -15.69
CA TRP A 249 15.43 -2.74 -14.37
C TRP A 249 16.71 -2.45 -13.59
N LYS A 250 16.54 -1.91 -12.38
CA LYS A 250 17.64 -1.58 -11.46
C LYS A 250 17.98 -2.69 -10.47
N LYS A 251 17.04 -3.61 -10.20
CA LYS A 251 17.20 -4.71 -9.24
C LYS A 251 16.15 -5.81 -9.43
N ARG A 252 16.48 -7.04 -9.02
CA ARG A 252 15.50 -8.12 -8.79
C ARG A 252 14.94 -7.96 -7.37
N SER A 253 13.62 -7.79 -7.25
CA SER A 253 12.95 -7.73 -5.94
C SER A 253 12.94 -9.09 -5.24
N ILE A 254 12.99 -9.10 -3.90
CA ILE A 254 12.86 -10.33 -3.09
C ILE A 254 11.50 -11.04 -3.28
N MET A 255 10.47 -10.33 -3.74
CA MET A 255 9.16 -10.92 -4.02
C MET A 255 9.24 -12.05 -5.06
N TRP A 256 10.26 -12.04 -5.93
CA TRP A 256 10.51 -13.12 -6.91
C TRP A 256 10.94 -14.46 -6.29
N ASP A 257 11.20 -14.50 -4.99
CA ASP A 257 11.47 -15.76 -4.28
C ASP A 257 10.18 -16.46 -3.83
N LEU A 258 9.02 -15.79 -3.95
CA LEU A 258 7.72 -16.42 -3.75
C LEU A 258 7.36 -17.25 -5.01
N PRO A 259 7.02 -18.54 -4.85
CA PRO A 259 6.85 -19.46 -5.98
C PRO A 259 5.71 -19.06 -6.94
N TYR A 260 4.68 -18.38 -6.42
CA TYR A 260 3.52 -17.91 -7.17
C TYR A 260 3.71 -16.53 -7.83
N TRP A 261 4.73 -15.74 -7.44
CA TRP A 261 4.88 -14.34 -7.87
C TRP A 261 5.03 -14.18 -9.39
N LYS A 262 5.68 -15.16 -10.04
CA LYS A 262 5.85 -15.18 -11.50
C LYS A 262 4.52 -15.32 -12.25
N HIS A 263 3.48 -15.83 -11.60
CA HIS A 263 2.16 -16.09 -12.19
C HIS A 263 1.14 -14.98 -11.93
N LEU A 264 1.50 -13.93 -11.20
CA LEU A 264 0.66 -12.74 -11.07
C LEU A 264 0.77 -11.91 -12.35
N ASP A 265 -0.38 -11.61 -12.96
CA ASP A 265 -0.48 -10.72 -14.12
C ASP A 265 -0.05 -9.29 -13.73
N VAL A 266 -0.53 -8.82 -12.58
CA VAL A 266 -0.17 -7.54 -11.96
C VAL A 266 0.52 -7.80 -10.62
N ARG A 267 1.81 -7.45 -10.58
CA ARG A 267 2.69 -7.60 -9.40
C ARG A 267 2.80 -6.31 -8.58
N HIS A 268 2.66 -5.17 -9.25
CA HIS A 268 2.71 -3.84 -8.66
C HIS A 268 1.52 -3.07 -9.20
N CYS A 269 0.59 -2.72 -8.32
CA CYS A 269 -0.60 -1.95 -8.71
C CYS A 269 -0.21 -0.49 -8.98
N LEU A 270 -0.88 0.12 -9.95
CA LEU A 270 -0.86 1.56 -10.15
C LEU A 270 -1.47 2.24 -8.93
N ASP A 271 -0.77 3.26 -8.43
CA ASP A 271 -1.29 4.12 -7.38
C ASP A 271 -2.24 5.15 -7.97
N VAL A 272 -3.48 4.72 -8.27
CA VAL A 272 -4.49 5.57 -8.91
C VAL A 272 -4.79 6.81 -8.09
N MET A 273 -4.68 6.73 -6.76
CA MET A 273 -4.85 7.88 -5.87
C MET A 273 -3.81 8.97 -6.15
N HIS A 274 -2.54 8.60 -6.23
CA HIS A 274 -1.46 9.54 -6.54
C HIS A 274 -1.47 9.99 -8.01
N ILE A 275 -1.84 9.11 -8.94
CA ILE A 275 -2.04 9.47 -10.35
C ILE A 275 -3.11 10.56 -10.46
N GLU A 276 -4.31 10.33 -9.92
CA GLU A 276 -5.43 11.28 -9.95
C GLU A 276 -5.05 12.61 -9.31
N LYS A 277 -4.39 12.57 -8.13
CA LYS A 277 -3.89 13.78 -7.48
C LYS A 277 -2.93 14.57 -8.38
N ASN A 278 -1.93 13.91 -8.96
CA ASN A 278 -0.91 14.58 -9.77
C ASN A 278 -1.49 15.16 -11.06
N VAL A 279 -2.45 14.46 -11.68
CA VAL A 279 -3.17 14.97 -12.85
C VAL A 279 -4.05 16.15 -12.48
N CYS A 280 -4.78 16.09 -11.36
CA CYS A 280 -5.55 17.22 -10.83
C CYS A 280 -4.67 18.45 -10.58
N ASP A 281 -3.55 18.27 -9.87
CA ASP A 281 -2.60 19.34 -9.57
C ASP A 281 -2.03 19.96 -10.86
N SER A 282 -1.70 19.13 -11.85
CA SER A 282 -1.19 19.59 -13.15
C SER A 282 -2.25 20.34 -13.95
N LEU A 283 -3.49 19.87 -13.96
CA LEU A 283 -4.61 20.50 -14.65
C LEU A 283 -4.92 21.87 -14.03
N LEU A 284 -5.05 21.95 -12.70
CA LEU A 284 -5.28 23.22 -12.01
C LEU A 284 -4.11 24.18 -12.15
N GLY A 285 -2.87 23.67 -12.08
CA GLY A 285 -1.65 24.44 -12.30
C GLY A 285 -1.61 25.09 -13.68
N LEU A 286 -2.03 24.35 -14.70
CA LEU A 286 -2.13 24.81 -16.09
C LEU A 286 -3.25 25.84 -16.27
N LEU A 287 -4.49 25.51 -15.90
CA LEU A 287 -5.66 26.37 -16.11
C LEU A 287 -5.54 27.72 -15.38
N LEU A 288 -5.08 27.69 -14.12
CA LEU A 288 -4.92 28.89 -13.30
C LEU A 288 -3.56 29.58 -13.53
N ASN A 289 -2.69 29.02 -14.38
CA ASN A 289 -1.33 29.50 -14.65
C ASN A 289 -0.56 29.82 -13.36
N ILE A 290 -0.47 28.84 -12.45
CA ILE A 290 0.12 29.02 -11.12
C ILE A 290 1.65 29.01 -11.23
N PRO A 291 2.38 30.05 -10.78
CA PRO A 291 3.84 30.08 -10.83
C PRO A 291 4.48 28.86 -10.17
N GLY A 292 5.43 28.22 -10.87
CA GLY A 292 6.13 27.02 -10.41
C GLY A 292 5.33 25.71 -10.47
N LYS A 293 4.04 25.77 -10.81
CA LYS A 293 3.17 24.58 -10.99
C LYS A 293 2.59 24.46 -12.39
N THR A 294 2.46 25.58 -13.11
CA THR A 294 2.01 25.56 -14.50
C THR A 294 2.94 24.69 -15.33
N LYS A 295 2.35 23.84 -16.16
CA LYS A 295 3.09 23.08 -17.15
C LYS A 295 3.45 23.96 -18.35
N ASP A 296 2.86 25.14 -18.48
CA ASP A 296 3.11 26.05 -19.57
C ASP A 296 4.08 27.18 -19.20
N GLY A 297 5.23 27.21 -19.86
CA GLY A 297 6.31 28.17 -19.58
C GLY A 297 7.20 28.39 -20.80
N ILE A 298 8.16 29.30 -20.68
CA ILE A 298 9.00 29.75 -21.81
C ILE A 298 9.69 28.57 -22.51
N ASN A 299 10.26 27.63 -21.75
CA ASN A 299 10.98 26.48 -22.32
C ASN A 299 10.07 25.59 -23.16
N VAL A 300 8.90 25.19 -22.63
CA VAL A 300 7.99 24.34 -23.40
C VAL A 300 7.42 25.06 -24.64
N ARG A 301 7.24 26.38 -24.59
CA ARG A 301 6.84 27.15 -25.78
C ARG A 301 7.94 27.20 -26.84
N LYS A 302 9.22 27.21 -26.45
CA LYS A 302 10.35 27.04 -27.38
C LYS A 302 10.37 25.62 -27.96
N ASP A 303 10.25 24.61 -27.11
CA ASP A 303 10.20 23.20 -27.53
C ASP A 303 9.06 22.97 -28.56
N MET A 304 7.90 23.59 -28.36
CA MET A 304 6.78 23.52 -29.31
C MET A 304 7.13 24.11 -30.69
N VAL A 305 7.83 25.25 -30.74
CA VAL A 305 8.31 25.86 -31.99
C VAL A 305 9.31 24.94 -32.68
N ASP A 306 10.25 24.37 -31.93
CA ASP A 306 11.27 23.44 -32.44
C ASP A 306 10.64 22.13 -32.97
N MET A 307 9.60 21.63 -32.30
CA MET A 307 8.78 20.50 -32.74
C MET A 307 7.90 20.81 -33.96
N GLY A 308 7.79 22.09 -34.35
CA GLY A 308 6.97 22.52 -35.46
C GLY A 308 5.46 22.58 -35.17
N ILE A 309 5.05 22.53 -33.90
CA ILE A 309 3.64 22.52 -33.49
C ILE A 309 3.24 23.84 -32.83
N ARG A 310 2.05 24.35 -33.15
CA ARG A 310 1.47 25.56 -32.51
C ARG A 310 2.47 26.73 -32.44
N LYS A 311 3.17 27.01 -33.54
CA LYS A 311 4.26 28.01 -33.61
C LYS A 311 3.78 29.41 -33.22
N GLU A 312 2.49 29.71 -33.41
CA GLU A 312 1.82 30.93 -33.00
C GLU A 312 1.84 31.17 -31.48
N LEU A 313 2.11 30.12 -30.69
CA LEU A 313 2.23 30.18 -29.24
C LEU A 313 3.67 30.41 -28.75
N GLY A 314 4.64 30.55 -29.66
CA GLY A 314 6.05 30.76 -29.33
C GLY A 314 6.31 32.05 -28.52
N PRO A 315 7.41 32.12 -27.74
CA PRO A 315 7.75 33.33 -27.00
C PRO A 315 8.04 34.52 -27.94
N VAL A 316 7.49 35.69 -27.63
CA VAL A 316 7.74 36.93 -28.34
C VAL A 316 8.65 37.81 -27.51
N GLU A 317 9.84 38.12 -28.04
CA GLU A 317 10.77 39.04 -27.39
C GLU A 317 10.32 40.48 -27.59
N THR A 318 10.08 41.19 -26.50
CA THR A 318 9.89 42.65 -26.48
C THR A 318 11.08 43.30 -25.80
N VAL A 319 11.28 44.60 -26.02
CA VAL A 319 12.46 45.38 -25.59
C VAL A 319 12.87 45.13 -24.12
N ASN A 320 11.90 44.85 -23.23
CA ASN A 320 12.17 44.64 -21.81
C ASN A 320 11.73 43.28 -21.24
N ARG A 321 10.96 42.45 -21.98
CA ARG A 321 10.34 41.22 -21.46
C ARG A 321 10.07 40.18 -22.54
N ILE A 322 10.07 38.92 -22.13
CA ILE A 322 9.56 37.81 -22.95
C ILE A 322 8.05 37.71 -22.69
N TYR A 323 7.24 37.85 -23.75
CA TYR A 323 5.80 37.69 -23.71
C TYR A 323 5.40 36.31 -24.24
N LEU A 324 4.50 35.62 -23.54
CA LEU A 324 3.92 34.36 -24.00
C LEU A 324 2.49 34.62 -24.50
N PRO A 325 2.19 34.34 -25.78
CA PRO A 325 0.83 34.43 -26.30
C PRO A 325 -0.15 33.56 -25.50
N PRO A 326 -1.36 34.06 -25.17
CA PRO A 326 -2.37 33.28 -24.47
C PRO A 326 -2.74 32.02 -25.25
N ALA A 327 -2.76 30.87 -24.57
CA ALA A 327 -3.24 29.63 -25.18
C ALA A 327 -4.71 29.38 -24.85
N CYS A 328 -5.37 28.50 -25.61
CA CYS A 328 -6.79 28.16 -25.46
C CYS A 328 -7.19 27.58 -24.09
N TYR A 329 -6.23 27.15 -23.28
CA TYR A 329 -6.41 26.61 -21.93
C TYR A 329 -6.02 27.60 -20.82
N THR A 330 -5.47 28.78 -21.16
CA THR A 330 -5.08 29.80 -20.18
C THR A 330 -6.29 30.66 -19.82
N LEU A 331 -6.74 30.59 -18.58
CA LEU A 331 -7.84 31.42 -18.11
C LEU A 331 -7.43 32.90 -17.97
N SER A 332 -8.31 33.81 -18.40
CA SER A 332 -8.21 35.24 -18.09
C SER A 332 -8.32 35.48 -16.58
N LYS A 333 -7.98 36.70 -16.11
CA LYS A 333 -8.11 37.04 -14.70
C LYS A 333 -9.57 36.94 -14.22
N GLU A 334 -10.51 37.43 -15.03
CA GLU A 334 -11.95 37.36 -14.77
C GLU A 334 -12.43 35.91 -14.71
N GLU A 335 -11.96 35.08 -15.63
CA GLU A 335 -12.27 33.65 -15.71
C GLU A 335 -11.74 32.87 -14.50
N LYS A 336 -10.50 33.14 -14.06
CA LYS A 336 -9.94 32.56 -12.84
C LYS A 336 -10.78 32.93 -11.61
N ILE A 337 -11.20 34.19 -11.50
CA ILE A 337 -12.06 34.64 -10.40
C ILE A 337 -13.40 33.89 -10.43
N LYS A 338 -14.02 33.73 -11.60
CA LYS A 338 -15.27 32.94 -11.75
C LYS A 338 -15.07 31.48 -11.33
N PHE A 339 -13.98 30.85 -11.79
CA PHE A 339 -13.62 29.48 -11.43
C PHE A 339 -13.46 29.33 -9.91
N CYS A 340 -12.65 30.19 -9.29
CA CYS A 340 -12.42 30.17 -7.84
C CYS A 340 -13.71 30.46 -7.04
N LYS A 341 -14.51 31.45 -7.46
CA LYS A 341 -15.80 31.74 -6.81
C LYS A 341 -16.75 30.56 -6.87
N CYS A 342 -16.85 29.89 -8.03
CA CYS A 342 -17.65 28.67 -8.16
C CYS A 342 -17.22 27.62 -7.11
N LEU A 343 -15.93 27.29 -7.03
CA LEU A 343 -15.43 26.32 -6.05
C LEU A 343 -15.60 26.78 -4.59
N HIS A 344 -15.47 28.08 -4.32
CA HIS A 344 -15.64 28.67 -3.00
C HIS A 344 -17.09 28.57 -2.51
N ASP A 345 -18.07 28.73 -3.42
CA ASP A 345 -19.50 28.80 -3.09
C ASP A 345 -20.21 27.44 -3.22
N ILE A 346 -19.56 26.41 -3.76
CA ILE A 346 -20.10 25.05 -3.83
C ILE A 346 -20.44 24.54 -2.42
N LYS A 347 -21.67 24.05 -2.27
CA LYS A 347 -22.15 23.35 -1.08
C LYS A 347 -22.31 21.87 -1.40
N VAL A 348 -21.87 21.02 -0.48
CA VAL A 348 -21.98 19.56 -0.56
C VAL A 348 -22.61 19.01 0.71
N PRO A 349 -23.18 17.79 0.68
CA PRO A 349 -23.70 17.14 1.89
C PRO A 349 -22.64 17.01 3.00
N SER A 350 -23.09 16.94 4.24
CA SER A 350 -22.21 16.67 5.39
C SER A 350 -21.39 15.40 5.18
N ASN A 351 -20.09 15.45 5.53
CA ASN A 351 -19.12 14.36 5.37
C ASN A 351 -18.79 13.95 3.92
N TYR A 352 -19.21 14.72 2.91
CA TYR A 352 -18.89 14.44 1.51
C TYR A 352 -17.43 14.76 1.14
N SER A 353 -16.94 15.95 1.52
CA SER A 353 -15.58 16.39 1.26
C SER A 353 -15.06 17.28 2.38
N ALA A 354 -13.77 17.62 2.35
CA ALA A 354 -13.28 18.73 3.14
C ALA A 354 -13.96 20.04 2.72
N ASN A 355 -13.86 21.06 3.57
CA ASN A 355 -14.41 22.38 3.27
C ASN A 355 -13.58 23.07 2.17
N ILE A 356 -14.00 22.89 0.91
CA ILE A 356 -13.31 23.40 -0.29
C ILE A 356 -13.12 24.92 -0.23
N LYS A 357 -14.06 25.65 0.37
CA LYS A 357 -13.92 27.10 0.62
C LYS A 357 -12.60 27.46 1.28
N ARG A 358 -12.11 26.63 2.21
CA ARG A 358 -10.83 26.87 2.91
C ARG A 358 -9.60 26.63 2.04
N LEU A 359 -9.75 25.91 0.93
CA LEU A 359 -8.67 25.62 -0.01
C LEU A 359 -8.55 26.70 -1.08
N VAL A 360 -9.57 27.55 -1.27
CA VAL A 360 -9.61 28.55 -2.36
C VAL A 360 -9.10 29.91 -1.87
N SER A 361 -8.04 30.41 -2.51
CA SER A 361 -7.64 31.83 -2.42
C SER A 361 -8.17 32.58 -3.63
N ILE A 362 -9.24 33.38 -3.44
CA ILE A 362 -9.81 34.21 -4.50
C ILE A 362 -8.84 35.32 -4.90
N GLN A 363 -8.17 35.94 -3.92
CA GLN A 363 -7.20 37.01 -4.14
C GLN A 363 -6.05 36.54 -5.04
N ASP A 364 -5.52 35.35 -4.77
CA ASP A 364 -4.41 34.78 -5.53
C ASP A 364 -4.85 33.92 -6.71
N CYS A 365 -6.16 33.72 -6.90
CA CYS A 365 -6.74 32.86 -7.94
C CYS A 365 -6.13 31.45 -7.97
N LYS A 366 -5.95 30.82 -6.81
CA LYS A 366 -5.32 29.48 -6.69
C LYS A 366 -5.93 28.64 -5.57
N LEU A 367 -5.68 27.34 -5.63
CA LEU A 367 -6.00 26.41 -4.56
C LEU A 367 -4.75 26.08 -3.72
N LEU A 368 -4.94 25.94 -2.41
CA LEU A 368 -3.88 25.78 -1.40
C LEU A 368 -4.11 24.52 -0.57
N GLY A 369 -3.02 23.83 -0.24
CA GLY A 369 -3.02 22.76 0.77
C GLY A 369 -3.89 21.53 0.45
N MET A 370 -4.19 21.28 -0.83
CA MET A 370 -5.03 20.15 -1.24
C MET A 370 -4.39 18.81 -0.90
N LYS A 371 -5.19 17.91 -0.32
CA LYS A 371 -4.84 16.50 -0.13
C LYS A 371 -5.34 15.66 -1.30
N SER A 372 -4.90 14.41 -1.37
CA SER A 372 -5.29 13.45 -2.41
C SER A 372 -6.82 13.28 -2.51
N HIS A 373 -7.54 13.33 -1.38
CA HIS A 373 -9.00 13.23 -1.37
C HIS A 373 -9.69 14.49 -1.89
N ASP A 374 -9.12 15.68 -1.64
CA ASP A 374 -9.66 16.93 -2.17
C ASP A 374 -9.53 16.94 -3.70
N CYS A 375 -8.39 16.48 -4.22
CA CYS A 375 -8.16 16.32 -5.66
C CYS A 375 -9.13 15.33 -6.29
N HIS A 376 -9.40 14.20 -5.63
CA HIS A 376 -10.41 13.24 -6.07
C HIS A 376 -11.78 13.89 -6.24
N VAL A 377 -12.28 14.58 -5.21
CA VAL A 377 -13.59 15.26 -5.27
C VAL A 377 -13.62 16.35 -6.34
N LEU A 378 -12.52 17.08 -6.51
CA LEU A 378 -12.40 18.09 -7.57
C LEU A 378 -12.46 17.45 -8.95
N MET A 379 -11.67 16.40 -9.21
CA MET A 379 -11.62 15.71 -10.50
C MET A 379 -12.95 15.05 -10.86
N THR A 380 -13.59 14.36 -9.93
CA THR A 380 -14.78 13.56 -10.25
C THR A 380 -16.07 14.36 -10.32
N HIS A 381 -16.15 15.53 -9.66
CA HIS A 381 -17.40 16.28 -9.53
C HIS A 381 -17.28 17.79 -9.76
N MET A 382 -16.28 18.47 -9.19
CA MET A 382 -16.32 19.95 -9.12
C MET A 382 -15.67 20.65 -10.30
N ILE A 383 -14.59 20.11 -10.87
CA ILE A 383 -13.91 20.71 -12.03
C ILE A 383 -14.86 20.83 -13.23
N PRO A 384 -15.63 19.80 -13.63
CA PRO A 384 -16.60 19.91 -14.73
C PRO A 384 -17.61 21.04 -14.54
N ILE A 385 -18.04 21.26 -13.28
CA ILE A 385 -18.96 22.35 -12.92
C ILE A 385 -18.24 23.70 -13.02
N ALA A 386 -17.05 23.81 -12.44
CA ALA A 386 -16.30 25.06 -12.37
C ALA A 386 -15.80 25.57 -13.72
N VAL A 387 -15.54 24.68 -14.69
CA VAL A 387 -15.15 25.09 -16.06
C VAL A 387 -16.36 25.41 -16.96
N ARG A 388 -17.58 25.21 -16.48
CA ARG A 388 -18.80 25.44 -17.26
C ARG A 388 -18.93 26.93 -17.62
N GLY A 389 -18.90 27.23 -18.92
CA GLY A 389 -19.01 28.61 -19.42
C GLY A 389 -17.76 29.47 -19.29
N ILE A 390 -16.59 28.88 -19.00
CA ILE A 390 -15.31 29.58 -18.92
C ILE A 390 -14.41 29.24 -20.11
N LEU A 391 -14.15 27.95 -20.34
CA LEU A 391 -13.25 27.51 -21.40
C LEU A 391 -13.97 27.37 -22.76
N PRO A 392 -13.22 27.45 -23.89
CA PRO A 392 -13.73 27.10 -25.21
C PRO A 392 -14.35 25.69 -25.19
N GLU A 393 -15.41 25.51 -25.98
CA GLU A 393 -16.25 24.31 -25.94
C GLU A 393 -15.47 23.01 -26.07
N LYS A 394 -14.55 22.92 -27.04
CA LYS A 394 -13.72 21.73 -27.27
C LYS A 394 -12.83 21.40 -26.06
N ILE A 395 -12.20 22.41 -25.45
CA ILE A 395 -11.34 22.24 -24.27
C ILE A 395 -12.16 21.80 -23.07
N ARG A 396 -13.30 22.46 -22.84
CA ARG A 396 -14.22 22.14 -21.76
C ARG A 396 -14.72 20.70 -21.86
N HIS A 397 -15.13 20.26 -23.06
CA HIS A 397 -15.58 18.89 -23.28
C HIS A 397 -14.46 17.87 -23.03
N THR A 398 -13.25 18.14 -23.52
CA THR A 398 -12.09 17.25 -23.30
C THR A 398 -11.77 17.09 -21.81
N ILE A 399 -11.72 18.20 -21.05
CA ILE A 399 -11.51 18.16 -19.59
C ILE A 399 -12.65 17.41 -18.89
N THR A 400 -13.89 17.64 -19.33
CA THR A 400 -15.06 16.96 -18.76
C THR A 400 -15.00 15.45 -19.00
N LYS A 401 -14.59 14.99 -20.20
CA LYS A 401 -14.38 13.57 -20.49
C LYS A 401 -13.32 12.95 -19.56
N LEU A 402 -12.21 13.65 -19.33
CA LEU A 402 -11.17 13.19 -18.39
C LEU A 402 -11.72 13.05 -16.96
N CYS A 403 -12.46 14.05 -16.49
CA CYS A 403 -13.11 14.02 -15.18
C CYS A 403 -14.15 12.90 -15.06
N LEU A 404 -14.96 12.67 -16.09
CA LEU A 404 -15.93 11.58 -16.14
C LEU A 404 -15.23 10.22 -16.14
N PHE A 405 -14.11 10.06 -16.85
CA PHE A 405 -13.30 8.85 -16.79
C PHE A 405 -12.88 8.52 -15.35
N PHE A 406 -12.30 9.49 -14.63
CA PHE A 406 -11.95 9.29 -13.22
C PHE A 406 -13.18 8.94 -12.38
N ASN A 407 -14.31 9.61 -12.59
CA ASN A 407 -15.56 9.26 -11.89
C ASN A 407 -15.98 7.80 -12.14
N MET A 408 -15.97 7.35 -13.41
CA MET A 408 -16.40 6.01 -13.81
C MET A 408 -15.53 4.91 -13.20
N ILE A 409 -14.20 5.02 -13.24
CA ILE A 409 -13.29 3.98 -12.73
C ILE A 409 -13.38 3.77 -11.21
N HIS A 410 -13.95 4.74 -10.49
CA HIS A 410 -14.17 4.67 -9.05
C HIS A 410 -15.51 4.03 -8.67
N SER A 411 -16.27 3.53 -9.66
CA SER A 411 -17.50 2.77 -9.44
C SER A 411 -17.27 1.52 -8.59
N LYS A 412 -18.19 1.26 -7.65
CA LYS A 412 -18.14 0.06 -6.79
C LYS A 412 -18.51 -1.23 -7.51
N VAL A 413 -19.20 -1.09 -8.64
CA VAL A 413 -19.70 -2.18 -9.47
C VAL A 413 -19.38 -1.80 -10.90
N ILE A 414 -18.58 -2.64 -11.56
CA ILE A 414 -18.13 -2.39 -12.92
C ILE A 414 -18.59 -3.55 -13.78
N ASP A 415 -19.21 -3.22 -14.91
CA ASP A 415 -19.52 -4.17 -15.96
C ASP A 415 -18.27 -4.41 -16.82
N PRO A 416 -17.71 -5.65 -16.87
CA PRO A 416 -16.55 -5.95 -17.70
C PRO A 416 -16.72 -5.57 -19.17
N GLU A 417 -17.93 -5.67 -19.72
CA GLU A 417 -18.21 -5.38 -21.14
C GLU A 417 -18.02 -3.90 -21.49
N SER A 418 -18.17 -3.02 -20.50
CA SER A 418 -18.00 -1.57 -20.68
C SER A 418 -16.54 -1.14 -20.71
N LEU A 419 -15.61 -1.97 -20.23
CA LEU A 419 -14.20 -1.59 -20.05
C LEU A 419 -13.47 -1.34 -21.38
N ASP A 420 -13.79 -2.07 -22.45
CA ASP A 420 -13.21 -1.82 -23.77
C ASP A 420 -13.61 -0.46 -24.34
N THR A 421 -14.86 -0.05 -24.11
CA THR A 421 -15.34 1.28 -24.49
C THR A 421 -14.62 2.36 -23.68
N TRP A 422 -14.51 2.19 -22.35
CA TRP A 422 -13.80 3.14 -21.50
C TRP A 422 -12.32 3.30 -21.88
N GLN A 423 -11.65 2.20 -22.25
CA GLN A 423 -10.26 2.23 -22.73
C GLN A 423 -10.13 3.06 -24.01
N LYS A 424 -11.04 2.88 -24.97
CA LYS A 424 -11.04 3.64 -26.23
C LYS A 424 -11.30 5.13 -25.97
N GLU A 425 -12.30 5.44 -25.15
CA GLU A 425 -12.68 6.81 -24.82
C GLU A 425 -11.57 7.58 -24.09
N VAL A 426 -10.87 6.93 -23.15
CA VAL A 426 -9.77 7.61 -22.44
C VAL A 426 -8.57 7.84 -23.34
N ILE A 427 -8.25 6.92 -24.24
CA ILE A 427 -7.18 7.12 -25.24
C ILE A 427 -7.52 8.31 -26.13
N LEU A 428 -8.75 8.38 -26.67
CA LEU A 428 -9.20 9.52 -27.47
C LEU A 428 -9.14 10.83 -26.67
N THR A 429 -9.55 10.80 -25.41
CA THR A 429 -9.49 11.98 -24.52
C THR A 429 -8.04 12.45 -24.32
N LEU A 430 -7.08 11.55 -24.14
CA LEU A 430 -5.66 11.90 -24.03
C LEU A 430 -5.11 12.48 -25.34
N CYS A 431 -5.47 11.92 -26.50
CA CYS A 431 -5.10 12.49 -27.80
C CYS A 431 -5.71 13.89 -28.00
N GLU A 432 -6.98 14.09 -27.63
CA GLU A 432 -7.62 15.42 -27.64
C GLU A 432 -6.85 16.38 -26.73
N LEU A 433 -6.44 15.96 -25.53
CA LEU A 433 -5.58 16.78 -24.67
C LEU A 433 -4.26 17.11 -25.36
N GLU A 434 -3.58 16.18 -26.03
CA GLU A 434 -2.30 16.44 -26.72
C GLU A 434 -2.44 17.52 -27.81
N MET A 435 -3.56 17.53 -28.52
CA MET A 435 -3.87 18.56 -29.53
C MET A 435 -3.91 19.97 -28.93
N TYR A 436 -4.36 20.10 -27.67
CA TYR A 436 -4.59 21.42 -27.05
C TYR A 436 -3.54 21.82 -26.02
N PHE A 437 -3.05 20.89 -25.20
CA PHE A 437 -2.20 21.15 -24.04
C PHE A 437 -0.71 21.08 -24.41
N PRO A 438 0.16 21.75 -23.63
CA PRO A 438 1.58 21.75 -23.90
C PRO A 438 2.20 20.36 -23.62
N PRO A 439 3.24 19.94 -24.36
CA PRO A 439 3.88 18.62 -24.19
C PRO A 439 4.33 18.30 -22.76
N SER A 440 4.75 19.32 -22.02
CA SER A 440 5.15 19.24 -20.60
C SER A 440 4.05 18.77 -19.65
N PHE A 441 2.78 18.82 -20.06
CA PHE A 441 1.65 18.28 -19.30
C PHE A 441 1.69 16.75 -19.25
N PHE A 442 2.18 16.10 -20.32
CA PHE A 442 2.14 14.65 -20.52
C PHE A 442 3.34 13.95 -19.85
N ASP A 443 3.43 14.11 -18.52
CA ASP A 443 4.38 13.34 -17.73
C ASP A 443 3.91 11.89 -17.49
N VAL A 444 4.73 11.10 -16.80
CA VAL A 444 4.44 9.69 -16.54
C VAL A 444 3.09 9.50 -15.83
N MET A 445 2.65 10.41 -14.97
CA MET A 445 1.38 10.27 -14.25
C MET A 445 0.20 10.36 -15.22
N VAL A 446 0.27 11.26 -16.20
CA VAL A 446 -0.73 11.36 -17.27
C VAL A 446 -0.69 10.12 -18.17
N HIS A 447 0.50 9.63 -18.51
CA HIS A 447 0.64 8.41 -19.32
C HIS A 447 0.02 7.18 -18.65
N LEU A 448 0.21 7.02 -17.33
CA LEU A 448 -0.31 5.88 -16.57
C LEU A 448 -1.83 5.73 -16.64
N ILE A 449 -2.58 6.80 -16.96
CA ILE A 449 -4.03 6.75 -17.19
C ILE A 449 -4.40 5.70 -18.25
N THR A 450 -3.59 5.57 -19.30
CA THR A 450 -3.83 4.60 -20.40
C THR A 450 -3.85 3.15 -19.91
N HIS A 451 -3.20 2.84 -18.78
CA HIS A 451 -3.05 1.48 -18.26
C HIS A 451 -4.06 1.13 -17.17
N ILE A 452 -4.80 2.12 -16.64
CA ILE A 452 -5.72 1.92 -15.51
C ILE A 452 -6.80 0.89 -15.86
N ILE A 453 -7.41 0.97 -17.04
CA ILE A 453 -8.47 0.05 -17.44
C ILE A 453 -7.94 -1.38 -17.59
N GLY A 454 -6.73 -1.57 -18.13
CA GLY A 454 -6.07 -2.87 -18.17
C GLY A 454 -5.87 -3.47 -16.77
N GLU A 455 -5.51 -2.64 -15.79
CA GLU A 455 -5.37 -3.07 -14.41
C GLU A 455 -6.73 -3.37 -13.73
N ILE A 456 -7.79 -2.62 -14.04
CA ILE A 456 -9.15 -2.93 -13.58
C ILE A 456 -9.61 -4.27 -14.15
N LYS A 457 -9.35 -4.51 -15.44
CA LYS A 457 -9.62 -5.80 -16.08
C LYS A 457 -8.89 -6.93 -15.39
N ALA A 458 -7.63 -6.74 -15.01
CA ALA A 458 -6.81 -7.80 -14.39
C ALA A 458 -7.15 -8.03 -12.91
N CYS A 459 -7.37 -6.98 -12.14
CA CYS A 459 -7.39 -7.01 -10.66
C CYS A 459 -8.73 -6.60 -10.03
N GLY A 460 -9.72 -6.18 -10.82
CA GLY A 460 -11.00 -5.69 -10.32
C GLY A 460 -10.99 -4.20 -9.92
N PRO A 461 -12.03 -3.74 -9.21
CA PRO A 461 -12.31 -2.32 -9.01
C PRO A 461 -11.19 -1.55 -8.31
N VAL A 462 -10.94 -0.30 -8.73
CA VAL A 462 -9.88 0.56 -8.18
C VAL A 462 -10.10 0.87 -6.71
N PHE A 463 -11.35 1.08 -6.28
CA PHE A 463 -11.64 1.51 -4.92
C PHE A 463 -11.17 0.52 -3.85
N LEU A 464 -10.89 -0.73 -4.26
CA LEU A 464 -10.36 -1.78 -3.39
C LEU A 464 -8.83 -1.85 -3.35
N ARG A 465 -8.16 -0.95 -4.06
CA ARG A 465 -6.70 -0.97 -4.26
C ARG A 465 -6.09 0.41 -4.00
N TYR A 466 -6.86 1.31 -3.38
CA TYR A 466 -6.38 2.64 -3.01
C TYR A 466 -5.35 2.63 -1.89
N MET A 467 -4.54 3.68 -1.90
CA MET A 467 -3.63 4.03 -0.82
C MET A 467 -4.29 4.83 0.31
N TYR A 468 -5.50 5.40 0.13
CA TYR A 468 -6.19 6.17 1.18
C TYR A 468 -6.29 5.44 2.53
N PRO A 469 -6.70 4.15 2.61
CA PRO A 469 -6.79 3.46 3.89
C PRO A 469 -5.42 3.25 4.53
N PHE A 470 -4.38 2.98 3.73
CA PHE A 470 -3.01 2.81 4.21
C PHE A 470 -2.41 4.12 4.72
N GLU A 471 -2.57 5.24 4.01
CA GLU A 471 -2.13 6.56 4.48
C GLU A 471 -2.87 6.98 5.76
N ARG A 472 -4.17 6.69 5.85
CA ARG A 472 -4.95 6.95 7.07
C ARG A 472 -4.45 6.08 8.23
N TYR A 473 -4.17 4.80 7.97
CA TYR A 473 -3.59 3.88 8.95
C TYR A 473 -2.24 4.38 9.47
N MET A 474 -1.38 4.83 8.57
CA MET A 474 -0.11 5.48 8.87
C MET A 474 -0.28 6.74 9.73
N GLY A 475 -1.33 7.53 9.48
CA GLY A 475 -1.73 8.65 10.33
C GLY A 475 -2.05 8.23 11.77
N PHE A 476 -2.76 7.11 11.96
CA PHE A 476 -3.02 6.55 13.28
C PHE A 476 -1.74 6.08 13.98
N LEU A 477 -0.82 5.43 13.25
CA LEU A 477 0.47 5.01 13.81
C LEU A 477 1.25 6.20 14.39
N LYS A 478 1.24 7.36 13.73
CA LYS A 478 1.87 8.59 14.26
C LYS A 478 1.26 9.02 15.60
N GLY A 479 -0.03 8.78 15.82
CA GLY A 479 -0.72 9.06 17.08
C GLY A 479 -0.20 8.24 18.27
N TYR A 480 0.48 7.12 18.03
CA TYR A 480 1.12 6.33 19.08
C TYR A 480 2.43 6.89 19.60
N VAL A 481 3.02 7.88 18.92
CA VAL A 481 4.31 8.45 19.32
C VAL A 481 4.16 9.30 20.58
N ARG A 482 4.37 8.68 21.75
CA ARG A 482 4.41 9.35 23.05
C ARG A 482 5.81 9.78 23.47
N ASN A 483 6.84 9.03 23.04
CA ASN A 483 8.24 9.34 23.30
C ASN A 483 8.98 9.67 21.99
N ARG A 484 9.32 10.95 21.79
CA ARG A 484 10.06 11.41 20.60
C ARG A 484 11.50 10.88 20.52
N ASN A 485 12.09 10.42 21.61
CA ASN A 485 13.45 9.84 21.59
C ASN A 485 13.46 8.39 21.08
N LYS A 486 12.30 7.71 21.08
CA LYS A 486 12.12 6.32 20.64
C LYS A 486 10.79 6.17 19.88
N PRO A 487 10.61 6.89 18.75
CA PRO A 487 9.31 6.97 18.08
C PRO A 487 8.83 5.60 17.59
N GLU A 488 9.69 4.77 17.01
CA GLU A 488 9.30 3.42 16.58
C GLU A 488 8.92 2.52 17.76
N GLY A 489 9.61 2.66 18.90
CA GLY A 489 9.27 1.93 20.12
C GLY A 489 7.87 2.28 20.62
N SER A 490 7.53 3.58 20.63
CA SER A 490 6.17 4.03 20.99
C SER A 490 5.11 3.54 20.01
N ILE A 491 5.40 3.51 18.70
CA ILE A 491 4.48 2.96 17.69
C ILE A 491 4.22 1.48 17.94
N VAL A 492 5.29 0.71 18.17
CA VAL A 492 5.22 -0.74 18.43
C VAL A 492 4.42 -1.04 19.69
N GLU A 493 4.68 -0.31 20.77
CA GLU A 493 3.97 -0.48 22.04
C GLU A 493 2.47 -0.17 21.91
N GLY A 494 2.13 0.97 21.29
CA GLY A 494 0.75 1.37 21.06
C GLY A 494 -0.01 0.39 20.15
N TYR A 495 0.62 0.01 19.03
CA TYR A 495 0.04 -0.96 18.09
C TYR A 495 -0.16 -2.34 18.74
N ALA A 496 0.84 -2.86 19.45
CA ALA A 496 0.73 -4.17 20.09
C ALA A 496 -0.35 -4.18 21.18
N SER A 497 -0.47 -3.10 21.95
CA SER A 497 -1.51 -2.95 22.97
C SER A 497 -2.91 -2.95 22.35
N GLU A 498 -3.11 -2.19 21.27
CA GLU A 498 -4.38 -2.16 20.54
C GLU A 498 -4.73 -3.53 19.94
N GLU A 499 -3.78 -4.22 19.31
CA GLU A 499 -4.01 -5.54 18.72
C GLU A 499 -4.41 -6.58 19.78
N VAL A 500 -3.82 -6.53 20.97
CA VAL A 500 -4.18 -7.41 22.11
C VAL A 500 -5.59 -7.09 22.62
N ILE A 501 -5.92 -5.81 22.78
CA ILE A 501 -7.26 -5.39 23.24
C ILE A 501 -8.31 -5.82 22.23
N GLU A 502 -8.14 -5.53 20.94
CA GLU A 502 -9.08 -5.91 19.89
C GLU A 502 -9.30 -7.44 19.85
N PHE A 503 -8.24 -8.23 20.07
CA PHE A 503 -8.35 -9.68 20.17
C PHE A 503 -9.12 -10.13 21.42
N CYS A 504 -8.77 -9.61 22.60
CA CYS A 504 -9.45 -9.95 23.85
C CYS A 504 -10.94 -9.61 23.80
N THR A 505 -11.30 -8.43 23.27
CA THR A 505 -12.70 -8.03 23.10
C THR A 505 -13.43 -8.99 22.16
N SER A 506 -12.86 -9.30 20.99
CA SER A 506 -13.48 -10.23 20.04
C SER A 506 -13.64 -11.65 20.62
N TYR A 507 -12.70 -12.09 21.46
CA TYR A 507 -12.76 -13.40 22.12
C TYR A 507 -13.82 -13.45 23.22
N LEU A 508 -14.01 -12.36 23.95
CA LEU A 508 -15.03 -12.27 25.00
C LEU A 508 -16.44 -12.16 24.42
N GLU A 509 -16.61 -11.56 23.25
CA GLU A 509 -17.91 -11.48 22.55
C GLU A 509 -18.42 -12.86 22.04
N GLU A 510 -17.54 -13.85 21.91
CA GLU A 510 -17.90 -15.21 21.47
C GLU A 510 -18.30 -16.16 22.62
N ARG A 511 -18.13 -15.72 23.87
CA ARG A 511 -18.52 -16.48 25.08
C ARG A 511 -19.77 -15.89 25.69
#